data_AF-A0A8J7N6D4-F1
#
_entry.id   AF-A0A8J7N6D4-F1
#
_cell.length_a   1.000
_cell.length_b   1.000
_cell.length_c   1.000
_cell.angle_alpha   90.00
_cell.angle_beta   90.00
_cell.angle_gamma   90.00
#
_symmetry.space_group_name_H-M   'P 1'
#
loop_
_entity.id
_entity.type
_entity.pdbx_description
1 polymer ?
#
loop_
_entity_poly.entity_id
_entity_poly.type
_entity_poly.pdbx_seq_one_letter_code
_entity_poly.pdbx_strand_id
1 'polypeptide(L)'
;MPRRIVTDIVIPAKHGRACLVKKGQILRIHLVEGQQVGDCAFFNADDPREQFHVGQSWAYAVMLGTGTARAFTHFYSQPPRENVMLTVVEDTVKRHFGNCAGR
;
A
#
# COMPACT_ATOMS: atom_id res chain seq x y z
N MET A 1 18.19 2.75 -16.42
CA MET A 1 18.88 1.56 -15.88
C MET A 1 17.86 0.46 -15.59
N PRO A 2 18.16 -0.82 -15.83
CA PRO A 2 17.24 -1.91 -15.52
C PRO A 2 17.05 -2.02 -13.99
N ARG A 3 15.80 -2.28 -13.56
CA ARG A 3 15.49 -2.53 -12.15
C ARG A 3 15.95 -3.94 -11.78
N ARG A 4 16.57 -4.10 -10.60
CA ARG A 4 16.97 -5.40 -10.06
C ARG A 4 15.96 -5.88 -9.03
N ILE A 5 15.51 -7.13 -9.15
CA ILE A 5 14.71 -7.81 -8.12
C ILE A 5 15.64 -8.16 -6.97
N VAL A 6 15.31 -7.70 -5.77
CA VAL A 6 16.07 -7.96 -4.53
C VAL A 6 15.38 -8.96 -3.61
N THR A 7 14.05 -9.08 -3.74
CA THR A 7 13.20 -9.97 -2.96
C THR A 7 12.06 -10.43 -3.87
N ASP A 8 11.79 -11.73 -3.88
CA ASP A 8 10.65 -12.33 -4.58
C ASP A 8 9.98 -13.34 -3.63
N ILE A 9 8.68 -13.15 -3.39
CA ILE A 9 7.93 -13.91 -2.38
C ILE A 9 6.55 -14.25 -2.97
N VAL A 10 6.29 -15.54 -3.12
CA VAL A 10 4.93 -16.05 -3.33
C VAL A 10 4.27 -16.26 -1.98
N ILE A 11 3.14 -15.59 -1.74
CA ILE A 11 2.33 -15.76 -0.53
C ILE A 11 1.27 -16.82 -0.84
N PRO A 12 1.31 -18.01 -0.21
CA PRO A 12 0.28 -19.03 -0.44
C PRO A 12 -1.11 -18.53 -0.03
N ALA A 13 -2.15 -19.07 -0.67
CA ALA A 13 -3.53 -18.75 -0.32
C ALA A 13 -3.77 -18.93 1.18
N LYS A 14 -4.51 -18.00 1.80
CA LYS A 14 -4.84 -17.98 3.24
C LYS A 14 -3.64 -17.80 4.18
N HIS A 15 -2.50 -17.31 3.69
CA HIS A 15 -1.33 -16.99 4.50
C HIS A 15 -0.96 -15.51 4.40
N GLY A 16 -0.23 -15.02 5.40
CA GLY A 16 0.39 -13.69 5.39
C GLY A 16 1.92 -13.79 5.41
N ARG A 17 2.58 -12.75 4.88
CA ARG A 17 4.04 -12.55 4.98
C ARG A 17 4.34 -11.08 5.18
N ALA A 18 5.39 -10.80 5.92
CA ALA A 18 5.99 -9.48 6.01
C ALA A 18 7.31 -9.45 5.23
N CYS A 19 7.62 -8.32 4.63
CA CYS A 19 8.92 -8.07 4.02
C CYS A 19 9.33 -6.62 4.26
N LEU A 20 10.64 -6.36 4.29
CA LEU A 20 11.18 -5.02 4.42
C LEU A 20 11.32 -4.38 3.03
N VAL A 21 10.80 -3.17 2.89
CA VAL A 21 10.98 -2.33 1.70
C VAL A 21 11.74 -1.09 2.13
N LYS A 22 12.99 -0.97 1.68
CA LYS A 22 13.83 0.19 2.00
C LYS A 22 13.38 1.41 1.19
N LYS A 23 13.60 2.61 1.72
CA LYS A 23 13.32 3.87 1.02
C LYS A 23 13.95 3.86 -0.38
N GLY A 24 13.15 4.19 -1.41
CA GLY A 24 13.57 4.18 -2.81
C GLY A 24 13.41 2.83 -3.53
N GLN A 25 13.08 1.74 -2.82
CA GLN A 25 12.69 0.48 -3.45
C GLN A 25 11.24 0.53 -3.93
N ILE A 26 10.90 -0.37 -4.86
CA ILE A 26 9.55 -0.55 -5.38
C ILE A 26 8.99 -1.86 -4.84
N LEU A 27 7.81 -1.78 -4.21
CA LEU A 27 6.98 -2.94 -3.90
C LEU A 27 6.02 -3.17 -5.07
N ARG A 28 6.01 -4.39 -5.62
CA ARG A 28 5.04 -4.81 -6.63
C ARG A 28 4.23 -5.99 -6.10
N ILE A 29 2.92 -5.81 -6.02
CA ILE A 29 1.96 -6.87 -5.73
C ILE A 29 1.28 -7.22 -7.06
N HIS A 30 1.25 -8.50 -7.41
CA HIS A 30 0.63 -8.97 -8.65
C HIS A 30 0.00 -10.34 -8.46
N LEU A 31 -0.98 -10.66 -9.30
CA LEU A 31 -1.61 -11.98 -9.34
C LEU A 31 -0.62 -12.97 -9.97
N VAL A 32 -0.37 -14.07 -9.26
CA VAL A 32 0.45 -15.19 -9.77
C VAL A 32 -0.46 -16.23 -10.45
N GLU A 33 -1.67 -16.42 -9.92
CA GLU A 33 -2.69 -17.32 -10.44
C GLU A 33 -4.08 -16.78 -10.09
N GLY A 34 -5.05 -16.95 -11.01
CA GLY A 34 -6.46 -16.68 -10.75
C GLY A 34 -6.78 -15.23 -10.33
N GLN A 35 -7.99 -15.03 -9.80
CA GLN A 35 -8.40 -13.77 -9.18
C GLN A 35 -8.28 -13.90 -7.66
N GLN A 36 -7.57 -12.97 -7.04
CA GLN A 36 -7.33 -12.97 -5.60
C GLN A 36 -7.29 -11.54 -5.07
N VAL A 37 -7.84 -11.32 -3.87
CA VAL A 37 -7.66 -10.09 -3.10
C VAL A 37 -6.56 -10.28 -2.06
N GLY A 38 -5.80 -9.22 -1.78
CA GLY A 38 -4.77 -9.21 -0.76
C GLY A 38 -4.99 -8.07 0.21
N ASP A 39 -5.10 -8.39 1.49
CA ASP A 39 -5.10 -7.38 2.54
C ASP A 39 -3.66 -6.93 2.81
N CYS A 40 -3.46 -5.61 2.83
CA CYS A 40 -2.14 -5.02 3.03
C CYS A 40 -2.14 -4.12 4.27
N ALA A 41 -1.08 -4.24 5.06
CA ALA A 41 -0.75 -3.29 6.12
C ALA A 41 0.69 -2.83 5.93
N PHE A 42 0.93 -1.54 6.12
CA PHE A 42 2.25 -0.94 5.98
C PHE A 42 2.62 -0.24 7.28
N PHE A 43 3.85 -0.48 7.73
CA PHE A 43 4.39 0.07 8.96
C PHE A 43 5.75 0.68 8.65
N ASN A 44 6.12 1.74 9.37
CA ASN A 44 7.50 2.23 9.35
C ASN A 44 8.40 1.13 9.95
N ALA A 45 9.44 0.74 9.21
CA ALA A 45 10.33 -0.36 9.57
C ALA A 45 11.12 -0.10 10.86
N ASP A 46 11.42 1.17 11.15
CA ASP A 46 12.18 1.59 12.33
C ASP A 46 11.26 2.00 13.49
N ASP A 47 9.97 2.24 13.22
CA ASP A 47 8.97 2.59 14.23
C ASP A 47 7.57 2.05 13.87
N PRO A 48 7.23 0.81 14.27
CA PRO A 48 5.96 0.18 13.94
C PRO A 48 4.73 0.89 14.48
N ARG A 49 4.89 1.89 15.36
CA ARG A 49 3.76 2.73 15.82
C ARG A 49 3.28 3.66 14.71
N GLU A 50 4.09 3.95 13.71
CA GLU A 50 3.68 4.67 12.49
C GLU A 50 3.23 3.67 11.42
N GLN A 51 1.94 3.71 11.09
CA GLN A 51 1.27 2.75 10.23
C GLN A 51 0.41 3.46 9.18
N PHE A 52 0.19 2.80 8.05
CA PHE A 52 -0.69 3.29 7.00
C PHE A 52 -2.11 3.54 7.55
N HIS A 53 -2.67 4.70 7.20
CA HIS A 53 -4.04 5.07 7.56
C HIS A 53 -4.86 5.38 6.31
N VAL A 54 -5.80 4.49 6.02
CA VAL A 54 -6.62 4.59 4.81
C VAL A 54 -7.52 5.82 4.80
N GLY A 55 -8.11 6.17 5.96
CA GLY A 55 -8.98 7.35 6.06
C GLY A 55 -8.22 8.65 5.78
N GLN A 56 -6.97 8.73 6.23
CA GLN A 56 -6.12 9.90 6.00
C GLN A 56 -5.74 10.01 4.52
N SER A 57 -5.32 8.88 3.96
CA SER A 57 -4.92 8.78 2.56
C SER A 57 -6.06 9.14 1.62
N TRP A 58 -7.26 8.64 1.92
CA TRP A 58 -8.47 8.98 1.19
C TRP A 58 -8.81 10.47 1.32
N ALA A 59 -8.85 11.02 2.54
CA ALA A 59 -9.20 12.42 2.76
C ALA A 59 -8.29 13.35 1.95
N TYR A 60 -6.97 13.16 2.02
CA TYR A 60 -6.01 13.93 1.25
C TYR A 60 -6.12 13.70 -0.25
N ALA A 61 -6.37 12.46 -0.70
CA ALA A 61 -6.54 12.20 -2.12
C ALA A 61 -7.71 12.98 -2.73
N VAL A 62 -8.84 13.04 -2.02
CA VAL A 62 -10.01 13.84 -2.45
C VAL A 62 -9.72 15.33 -2.36
N MET A 63 -9.21 15.81 -1.23
CA MET A 63 -8.95 17.25 -1.01
C MET A 63 -7.96 17.83 -2.02
N LEU A 64 -6.94 17.05 -2.40
CA LEU A 64 -5.88 17.48 -3.31
C LEU A 64 -6.18 17.13 -4.79
N GLY A 65 -7.31 16.49 -5.09
CA GLY A 65 -7.63 16.03 -6.45
C GLY A 65 -6.67 14.97 -7.00
N THR A 66 -5.98 14.23 -6.12
CA THR A 66 -5.00 13.19 -6.49
C THR A 66 -5.60 11.78 -6.44
N GLY A 67 -6.90 11.65 -6.21
CA GLY A 67 -7.59 10.37 -6.21
C GLY A 67 -9.00 10.41 -5.64
N THR A 68 -9.46 9.22 -5.25
CA THR A 68 -10.80 8.92 -4.73
C THR A 68 -10.70 7.94 -3.57
N ALA A 69 -11.83 7.60 -2.94
CA ALA A 69 -11.91 6.55 -1.93
C ALA A 69 -11.48 5.15 -2.43
N ARG A 70 -11.40 4.93 -3.74
CA ARG A 70 -11.10 3.63 -4.36
C ARG A 70 -9.80 3.59 -5.15
N ALA A 71 -9.14 4.73 -5.32
CA ALA A 71 -7.88 4.86 -6.05
C ALA A 71 -7.22 6.16 -5.63
N PHE A 72 -6.08 6.07 -4.94
CA PHE A 72 -5.35 7.25 -4.47
C PHE A 72 -3.85 7.08 -4.71
N THR A 73 -3.16 8.19 -5.00
CA THR A 73 -1.74 8.18 -5.36
C THR A 73 -0.81 7.99 -4.17
N HIS A 74 -1.21 8.46 -2.98
CA HIS A 74 -0.32 8.54 -1.82
C HIS A 74 -0.92 7.79 -0.63
N PHE A 75 -0.12 6.95 0.01
CA PHE A 75 -0.47 6.23 1.22
C PHE A 75 0.19 6.96 2.39
N TYR A 76 -0.64 7.59 3.20
CA TYR A 76 -0.22 8.38 4.35
C TYR A 76 -0.29 7.55 5.64
N SER A 77 0.62 7.84 6.57
CA SER A 77 0.55 7.31 7.93
C SER A 77 -0.54 8.00 8.76
N GLN A 78 -0.89 7.44 9.92
CA GLN A 78 -1.89 8.04 10.80
C GLN A 78 -1.41 9.36 11.46
N PRO A 79 -2.35 10.23 11.90
CA PRO A 79 -2.03 11.39 12.74
C PRO A 79 -1.33 11.00 14.05
N PRO A 80 -0.42 11.83 14.58
CA PRO A 80 -0.06 13.17 14.10
C PRO A 80 1.09 13.18 13.06
N ARG A 81 1.47 12.02 12.51
CA ARG A 81 2.67 11.92 11.65
C ARG A 81 2.39 12.30 10.20
N GLU A 82 1.30 11.76 9.65
CA GLU A 82 0.79 12.12 8.32
C GLU A 82 1.86 12.12 7.20
N ASN A 83 2.86 11.25 7.30
CA ASN A 83 3.93 11.12 6.32
C ASN A 83 3.49 10.28 5.13
N VAL A 84 3.99 10.60 3.94
CA VAL A 84 3.85 9.72 2.76
C VAL A 84 4.74 8.49 2.97
N MET A 85 4.13 7.32 3.12
CA MET A 85 4.83 6.04 3.28
C MET A 85 5.10 5.37 1.93
N LEU A 86 4.13 5.44 1.01
CA LEU A 86 4.20 4.87 -0.33
C LEU A 86 3.53 5.80 -1.35
N THR A 87 4.04 5.76 -2.58
CA THR A 87 3.44 6.42 -3.74
C THR A 87 3.13 5.36 -4.78
N VAL A 88 1.91 5.36 -5.31
CA VAL A 88 1.51 4.49 -6.42
C VAL A 88 2.27 4.92 -7.67
N VAL A 89 3.10 4.03 -8.18
CA VAL A 89 3.85 4.24 -9.43
C VAL A 89 3.14 3.62 -10.65
N GLU A 90 2.32 2.60 -10.42
CA GLU A 90 1.57 1.88 -11.44
C GLU A 90 0.41 1.12 -10.77
N ASP A 91 -0.79 1.18 -11.36
CA ASP A 91 -1.97 0.42 -10.92
C ASP A 91 -2.78 -0.06 -12.13
N THR A 92 -2.77 -1.36 -12.35
CA THR A 92 -3.49 -2.00 -13.46
C THR A 92 -4.95 -2.32 -13.13
N VAL A 93 -5.33 -2.30 -11.84
CA VAL A 93 -6.70 -2.64 -11.37
C VAL A 93 -7.55 -1.39 -11.19
N LYS A 94 -6.96 -0.26 -10.79
CA LYS A 94 -7.57 1.08 -10.68
C LYS A 94 -8.74 1.23 -9.70
N ARG A 95 -9.14 0.14 -9.04
CA ARG A 95 -10.28 0.13 -8.11
C ARG A 95 -10.00 -0.83 -6.98
N HIS A 96 -9.72 -0.28 -5.81
CA HIS A 96 -9.40 -1.00 -4.59
C HIS A 96 -10.38 -0.62 -3.48
N PHE A 97 -10.57 -1.52 -2.53
CA PHE A 97 -11.36 -1.25 -1.35
C PHE A 97 -10.41 -1.01 -0.17
N GLY A 98 -10.37 0.24 0.30
CA GLY A 98 -9.43 0.63 1.35
C GLY A 98 -10.00 0.56 2.77
N ASN A 99 -11.32 0.68 2.93
CA ASN A 99 -11.93 0.84 4.25
C ASN A 99 -12.49 -0.48 4.77
N CYS A 100 -11.63 -1.34 5.31
CA CYS A 100 -12.08 -2.55 6.03
C CYS A 100 -12.42 -2.27 7.51
N ALA A 101 -12.40 -1.02 7.96
CA ALA A 101 -12.84 -0.62 9.29
C ALA A 101 -14.30 -0.12 9.24
N GLY A 102 -15.24 -1.06 9.20
CA GLY A 102 -16.67 -0.75 9.25
C GLY A 102 -17.55 -1.95 8.92
N ARG A 103 -17.66 -2.89 9.85
CA ARG A 103 -18.97 -3.43 10.21
C ARG A 103 -19.33 -2.87 11.58
#